data_AF-T0ZQV0-F1
#
_entry.id   AF-T0ZQV0-F1
#
_cell.length_a   1.000
_cell.length_b   1.000
_cell.length_c   1.000
_cell.angle_alpha   90.00
_cell.angle_beta   90.00
_cell.angle_gamma   90.00
#
_symmetry.space_group_name_H-M   'P 1'
#
loop_
_entity.id
_entity.type
_entity.pdbx_description
1 polymer ?
#
loop_
_entity_poly.entity_id
_entity_poly.type
_entity_poly.pdbx_seq_one_letter_code
_entity_poly.pdbx_strand_id
1 'polypeptide(L)'
;MVALPGGCGTLEELFEAITLKRLGLYFKPIVLLDTDGLFAPLTAYLDRLIDARFMNPEHAAMWQRVATPENVLPAIRATPDWRGDARARAVPR
;
A
#
# COMPACT_ATOMS: atom_id res chain seq x y z
N MET A 1 -8.77 2.18 1.45
CA MET A 1 -9.19 2.33 0.04
C MET A 1 -9.06 0.99 -0.66
N VAL A 2 -9.81 0.80 -1.74
CA VAL A 2 -9.61 -0.30 -2.69
C VAL A 2 -9.29 0.35 -4.04
N ALA A 3 -8.11 0.07 -4.59
CA ALA A 3 -7.70 0.55 -5.90
C ALA A 3 -7.91 -0.55 -6.93
N LEU A 4 -8.57 -0.20 -8.03
CA LEU A 4 -8.71 -1.04 -9.22
C LEU A 4 -7.71 -0.57 -10.29
N PRO A 5 -7.40 -1.39 -11.31
CA PRO A 5 -6.59 -0.98 -12.45
C PRO A 5 -7.12 0.34 -13.04
N GLY A 6 -6.23 1.32 -13.17
CA GLY A 6 -6.58 2.67 -13.56
C GLY A 6 -5.38 3.46 -14.07
N GLY A 7 -5.64 4.67 -14.55
CA GLY A 7 -4.61 5.58 -15.07
C GLY A 7 -3.92 6.39 -13.98
N CYS A 8 -3.38 7.55 -14.38
CA CYS A 8 -2.64 8.44 -13.48
C CYS A 8 -3.46 8.93 -12.28
N GLY A 9 -4.76 9.19 -12.43
CA GLY A 9 -5.62 9.62 -11.32
C GLY A 9 -5.68 8.57 -10.20
N THR A 10 -5.90 7.30 -10.55
CA THR A 10 -5.92 6.21 -9.57
C THR A 10 -4.57 6.00 -8.90
N LEU A 11 -3.47 6.16 -9.65
CA LEU A 11 -2.13 6.08 -9.09
C LEU A 11 -1.83 7.23 -8.13
N GLU A 12 -2.24 8.45 -8.49
CA GLU A 12 -2.08 9.63 -7.64
C GLU A 12 -2.79 9.45 -6.28
N GLU A 13 -4.07 9.07 -6.30
CA GLU A 13 -4.84 8.78 -5.08
C GLU A 13 -4.21 7.64 -4.24
N LEU A 14 -3.71 6.60 -4.90
CA LEU A 14 -3.03 5.48 -4.24
C LEU A 14 -1.74 5.96 -3.53
N PHE A 15 -0.90 6.74 -4.21
CA PHE A 15 0.34 7.24 -3.64
C PHE A 15 0.09 8.28 -2.55
N GLU A 16 -0.98 9.08 -2.65
CA GLU A 16 -1.41 9.96 -1.57
C GLU A 16 -1.77 9.14 -0.33
N ALA A 17 -2.60 8.11 -0.46
CA ALA A 17 -2.98 7.26 0.66
C ALA A 17 -1.79 6.53 1.31
N ILE A 18 -0.84 6.03 0.51
CA ILE A 18 0.41 5.43 1.01
C ILE A 18 1.22 6.47 1.79
N THR A 19 1.35 7.69 1.26
CA THR A 19 2.09 8.78 1.89
C THR A 19 1.45 9.19 3.22
N LEU A 20 0.13 9.37 3.26
CA LEU A 20 -0.60 9.69 4.48
C LEU A 20 -0.47 8.55 5.52
N LYS A 21 -0.50 7.29 5.09
CA LYS A 21 -0.31 6.14 5.98
C LYS A 21 1.10 6.10 6.57
N ARG A 22 2.11 6.37 5.75
CA ARG A 22 3.50 6.53 6.20
C ARG A 22 3.69 7.66 7.21
N LEU A 23 2.95 8.75 7.06
CA LEU A 23 2.98 9.89 8.00
C LEU A 23 2.14 9.66 9.27
N GLY A 24 1.40 8.55 9.37
CA GLY A 24 0.48 8.30 10.48
C GLY A 24 -0.76 9.20 10.45
N LEU A 25 -1.18 9.63 9.26
CA LEU A 25 -2.37 10.45 9.02
C LEU A 25 -3.52 9.62 8.40
N TYR A 26 -3.24 8.40 7.95
CA TYR A 26 -4.21 7.47 7.39
C TYR A 26 -4.00 6.06 7.96
N PHE A 27 -5.04 5.49 8.56
CA PHE A 27 -4.93 4.20 9.28
C PHE A 27 -5.76 3.08 8.63
N LYS A 28 -6.49 3.37 7.55
CA LYS A 28 -7.36 2.38 6.91
C LYS A 28 -6.54 1.42 6.02
N PRO A 29 -7.07 0.22 5.72
CA PRO A 29 -6.46 -0.72 4.78
C PRO A 29 -6.30 -0.11 3.38
N ILE A 30 -5.25 -0.49 2.67
CA ILE A 30 -5.03 -0.18 1.25
C ILE A 30 -4.99 -1.52 0.52
N VAL A 31 -5.99 -1.79 -0.32
CA VAL A 31 -6.09 -3.05 -1.06
C VAL A 31 -6.02 -2.76 -2.56
N LEU A 32 -5.14 -3.46 -3.26
CA LEU A 32 -5.00 -3.42 -4.71
C LEU A 32 -5.72 -4.65 -5.27
N LEU A 33 -6.86 -4.45 -5.93
CA LEU A 33 -7.54 -5.52 -6.66
C LEU A 33 -6.88 -5.65 -8.03
N ASP A 34 -6.12 -6.72 -8.22
CA ASP A 34 -5.24 -6.94 -9.38
C ASP A 34 -5.64 -8.22 -10.13
N THR A 35 -6.73 -8.15 -10.88
CA THR A 35 -7.30 -9.30 -11.61
C THR A 35 -6.40 -9.81 -12.73
N ASP A 36 -5.70 -8.90 -13.41
CA ASP A 36 -4.92 -9.20 -14.62
C ASP A 36 -3.40 -8.98 -14.44
N GLY A 37 -2.95 -8.77 -13.20
CA GLY A 37 -1.52 -8.58 -12.91
C GLY A 37 -0.96 -7.19 -13.24
N LEU A 38 -1.79 -6.19 -13.53
CA LEU A 38 -1.35 -4.83 -13.86
C LEU A 38 -0.62 -4.16 -12.67
N PHE A 39 -1.02 -4.45 -11.43
CA PHE A 39 -0.35 -3.90 -10.25
C PHE A 39 0.88 -4.70 -9.82
N ALA A 40 1.11 -5.90 -10.37
CA ALA A 40 2.28 -6.69 -10.01
C ALA A 40 3.61 -5.94 -10.27
N PRO A 41 3.85 -5.33 -11.46
CA PRO A 41 5.03 -4.50 -11.70
C PRO A 41 5.15 -3.29 -10.77
N LEU A 42 4.01 -2.66 -10.43
CA LEU A 42 3.98 -1.53 -9.49
C LEU A 42 4.46 -1.96 -8.10
N THR A 43 3.90 -3.03 -7.56
CA THR A 43 4.31 -3.55 -6.24
C THR A 43 5.77 -4.00 -6.22
N ALA A 44 6.24 -4.64 -7.29
CA ALA A 44 7.65 -5.00 -7.42
C ALA A 44 8.58 -3.76 -7.47
N TYR A 45 8.13 -2.65 -8.06
CA TYR A 45 8.87 -1.39 -8.02
C TYR A 45 8.92 -0.80 -6.60
N LEU A 46 7.81 -0.85 -5.86
CA LEU A 46 7.79 -0.42 -4.46
C LEU A 46 8.74 -1.25 -3.58
N ASP A 47 8.81 -2.56 -3.80
CA ASP A 47 9.76 -3.43 -3.11
C ASP A 47 11.21 -3.02 -3.42
N ARG A 48 11.53 -2.68 -4.67
CA ARG A 48 12.85 -2.14 -5.04
C ARG A 48 13.16 -0.81 -4.37
N LEU A 49 12.17 0.05 -4.13
CA LEU A 49 12.37 1.31 -3.40
C LEU A 49 12.70 1.04 -1.92
N ILE A 50 12.12 0.00 -1.33
CA ILE A 50 12.45 -0.46 0.01
C ILE A 50 13.90 -0.99 0.04
N ASP A 51 14.26 -1.85 -0.90
CA ASP A 51 15.62 -2.40 -1.00
C ASP A 51 16.68 -1.30 -1.19
N ALA A 52 16.36 -0.29 -2.00
CA ALA A 52 17.21 0.87 -2.25
C ALA A 52 17.16 1.92 -1.12
N ARG A 53 16.52 1.62 0.02
CA ARG A 53 16.44 2.48 1.23
C ARG A 53 15.74 3.83 1.01
N PHE A 54 14.88 3.93 0.01
CA PHE A 54 13.95 5.06 -0.13
C PHE A 54 12.71 4.90 0.77
N MET A 55 12.46 3.70 1.28
CA MET A 55 11.38 3.35 2.20
C MET A 55 11.89 2.34 3.24
N ASN A 56 11.30 2.33 4.44
CA ASN A 56 11.64 1.35 5.46
C ASN A 56 10.97 -0.02 5.16
N PRO A 57 11.58 -1.16 5.57
CA PRO A 57 11.03 -2.49 5.32
C PRO A 57 9.59 -2.70 5.80
N GLU A 58 9.21 -2.10 6.93
CA GLU A 58 7.83 -2.19 7.43
C GLU A 58 6.79 -1.57 6.49
N HIS A 59 7.19 -0.69 5.57
CA HIS A 59 6.26 -0.05 4.65
C HIS A 59 5.65 -1.03 3.63
N ALA A 60 6.26 -2.19 3.39
CA ALA A 60 5.69 -3.25 2.57
C ALA A 60 4.33 -3.75 3.11
N ALA A 61 4.07 -3.60 4.41
CA ALA A 61 2.81 -3.98 5.04
C ALA A 61 1.69 -2.93 4.88
N MET A 62 1.94 -1.79 4.22
CA MET A 62 0.93 -0.73 4.07
C MET A 62 -0.20 -1.09 3.11
N TRP A 63 0.10 -1.90 2.08
CA TRP A 63 -0.83 -2.34 1.05
C TRP A 63 -0.89 -3.87 0.96
N GLN A 64 -1.99 -4.38 0.40
CA GLN A 64 -2.15 -5.79 0.08
C GLN A 64 -2.67 -5.93 -1.35
N ARG A 65 -2.16 -6.90 -2.10
CA ARG A 65 -2.61 -7.20 -3.47
C ARG A 65 -3.45 -8.48 -3.45
N VAL A 66 -4.63 -8.42 -4.04
CA VAL A 66 -5.55 -9.56 -4.14
C VAL A 66 -5.98 -9.76 -5.59
N ALA A 67 -6.12 -11.00 -6.03
CA ALA A 67 -6.42 -11.32 -7.44
C ALA A 67 -7.92 -11.31 -7.77
N THR A 68 -8.80 -11.43 -6.77
CA THR A 68 -10.25 -11.51 -7.02
C THR A 68 -11.06 -10.60 -6.08
N PRO A 69 -12.25 -10.13 -6.52
CA PRO A 69 -13.10 -9.26 -5.71
C PRO A 69 -13.50 -9.88 -4.36
N GLU A 70 -13.70 -11.20 -4.31
CA GLU A 70 -14.11 -11.94 -3.11
C GLU A 70 -13.06 -11.84 -2.00
N ASN A 71 -11.80 -11.65 -2.37
CA ASN A 71 -10.68 -11.53 -1.44
C ASN A 71 -10.50 -10.11 -0.87
N VAL A 72 -11.20 -9.10 -1.39
CA VAL A 72 -11.07 -7.71 -0.95
C VAL A 72 -11.56 -7.53 0.51
N LEU A 73 -12.75 -8.00 0.84
CA LEU A 73 -13.28 -7.87 2.21
C LEU A 73 -12.47 -8.68 3.23
N PRO A 74 -12.07 -9.94 2.96
CA PRO A 74 -11.12 -10.66 3.80
C PRO A 74 -9.82 -9.88 4.03
N ALA A 75 -9.21 -9.31 2.99
CA ALA A 75 -7.97 -8.52 3.11
C ALA A 75 -8.15 -7.28 4.00
N ILE A 76 -9.25 -6.54 3.83
CA ILE A 76 -9.60 -5.39 4.67
C ILE A 76 -9.71 -5.81 6.14
N ARG A 77 -10.40 -6.91 6.45
CA ARG A 77 -10.60 -7.38 7.83
C ARG A 77 -9.33 -7.94 8.46
N ALA A 78 -8.46 -8.56 7.67
CA ALA A 78 -7.20 -9.14 8.12
C ALA A 78 -6.07 -8.11 8.27
N THR A 79 -6.27 -6.87 7.82
CA THR A 79 -5.25 -5.82 7.92
C THR A 79 -5.05 -5.44 9.39
N PRO A 80 -3.84 -5.59 9.95
CA PRO A 80 -3.55 -5.17 11.31
C PRO A 80 -3.62 -3.65 11.44
N ASP A 81 -3.87 -3.17 12.66
CA ASP A 81 -3.80 -1.75 12.95
C ASP A 81 -2.41 -1.21 12.59
N TRP A 82 -2.42 -0.06 11.91
CA TRP A 82 -1.17 0.59 11.55
C TRP A 82 -0.52 1.18 12.80
N ARG A 83 0.82 1.18 12.83
CA ARG A 83 1.57 1.50 14.04
C ARG A 83 1.30 2.93 14.52
N GLY A 84 1.09 3.09 15.83
CA GLY A 84 0.96 4.41 16.47
C GLY A 84 2.24 5.26 16.40
N ASP A 85 3.41 4.65 16.21
CA ASP A 85 4.70 5.34 16.03
C ASP A 85 5.06 5.62 14.55
N ALA A 86 4.11 5.46 13.61
CA ALA A 86 4.36 5.56 12.17
C ALA A 86 5.13 6.82 11.76
N ARG A 87 4.79 7.98 12.34
CA ARG A 87 5.45 9.26 12.03
C ARG A 87 6.96 9.26 12.34
N ALA A 88 7.38 8.58 13.41
CA ALA A 88 8.80 8.48 13.79
C ALA A 88 9.61 7.56 12.84
N ARG A 89 8.90 6.80 12.01
CA ARG A 89 9.43 5.86 11.01
C ARG A 89 9.16 6.31 9.58
N ALA A 90 8.59 7.49 9.39
CA ALA A 90 8.35 8.02 8.05
C ALA A 90 9.67 8.29 7.31
N VAL A 91 10.73 8.65 8.03
CA VAL A 91 12.07 8.87 7.45
C VAL A 91 12.77 7.52 7.31
N PRO A 92 13.27 7.15 6.10
CA PRO A 92 14.06 5.94 5.92
C PRO A 92 15.30 6.00 6.80
N ARG A 93 15.61 4.89 7.47
CA ARG A 93 16.86 4.72 8.24
C ARG A 93 17.76 3.73 7.55
#